data_AF-A0A370KI01-F1
#
_entry.id   AF-A0A370KI01-F1
#
_cell.length_a   1.000
_cell.length_b   1.000
_cell.length_c   1.000
_cell.angle_alpha   90.00
_cell.angle_beta   90.00
_cell.angle_gamma   90.00
#
_symmetry.space_group_name_H-M   'P 1'
#
loop_
_entity.id
_entity.type
_entity.pdbx_description
1 polymer ?
#
loop_
_entity_poly.entity_id
_entity_poly.type
_entity_poly.pdbx_seq_one_letter_code
_entity_poly.pdbx_strand_id
1 'polypeptide(L)'
;MKLGNVLFLEDKPFIALDMEQILKSFGASSVTSFDRRAELGHTDTSHTTALHVPSIGLVISGDGVYNNTHLYLAECDEAARAGWLHALDIIESLEPKAVVAGHGVLDPDSSPRHIAETRQYLQDFAATIPVTKTVMEFYEKMLCLYPNRVNPGSLWAAAKAVKPS
;
A
#
# COMPACT_ATOMS: atom_id res chain seq x y z
N MET A 1 8.44 -14.67 -14.86
CA MET A 1 9.04 -13.49 -15.53
C MET A 1 10.53 -13.46 -15.16
N LYS A 2 11.45 -13.04 -16.03
CA LYS A 2 12.87 -12.81 -15.66
C LYS A 2 13.08 -11.30 -15.64
N LEU A 3 13.32 -10.72 -14.47
CA LEU A 3 13.44 -9.26 -14.31
C LEU A 3 14.73 -8.67 -14.90
N GLY A 4 15.78 -9.45 -15.13
CA GLY A 4 17.07 -8.91 -15.56
C GLY A 4 17.75 -8.12 -14.44
N ASN A 5 18.43 -7.01 -14.76
CA ASN A 5 19.05 -6.14 -13.77
C ASN A 5 17.99 -5.27 -13.10
N VAL A 6 17.93 -5.30 -11.77
CA VAL A 6 16.96 -4.53 -10.98
C VAL A 6 17.71 -3.47 -10.16
N LEU A 7 17.25 -2.22 -10.28
CA LEU A 7 17.78 -1.06 -9.58
C LEU A 7 17.11 -0.93 -8.21
N PHE A 8 17.90 -0.84 -7.14
CA PHE A 8 17.41 -0.76 -5.75
C PHE A 8 18.06 0.42 -5.02
N LEU A 9 17.28 1.21 -4.27
CA LEU A 9 17.71 2.49 -3.71
C LEU A 9 17.40 2.59 -2.21
N GLU A 10 18.42 2.42 -1.36
CA GLU A 10 18.27 2.57 0.08
C GLU A 10 19.48 3.21 0.74
N ASP A 11 19.22 4.03 1.77
CA ASP A 11 20.20 4.62 2.68
C ASP A 11 19.88 4.34 4.18
N LYS A 12 18.84 3.54 4.48
CA LYS A 12 18.47 3.13 5.86
C LYS A 12 17.83 1.74 5.88
N PRO A 13 17.97 0.99 6.99
CA PRO A 13 17.44 -0.37 7.10
C PRO A 13 15.91 -0.38 7.01
N PHE A 14 15.43 -1.14 6.03
CA PHE A 14 14.03 -1.44 5.74
C PHE A 14 13.40 -2.33 6.83
N ILE A 15 12.14 -2.10 7.20
CA ILE A 15 11.41 -2.88 8.23
C ILE A 15 10.32 -3.81 7.63
N ALA A 16 9.99 -3.72 6.34
CA ALA A 16 8.85 -4.48 5.81
C ALA A 16 9.18 -5.29 4.54
N LEU A 17 9.49 -6.59 4.71
CA LEU A 17 9.78 -7.61 3.68
C LEU A 17 11.14 -7.48 2.98
N ASP A 18 11.88 -8.60 2.91
CA ASP A 18 13.18 -8.68 2.22
C ASP A 18 12.98 -8.51 0.69
N MET A 19 13.07 -7.25 0.25
CA MET A 19 12.90 -6.84 -1.14
C MET A 19 13.88 -7.53 -2.09
N GLU A 20 15.09 -7.89 -1.62
CA GLU A 20 15.99 -8.70 -2.44
C GLU A 20 15.40 -10.08 -2.71
N GLN A 21 14.78 -10.69 -1.69
CA GLN A 21 14.18 -12.02 -1.82
C GLN A 21 12.98 -12.01 -2.77
N ILE A 22 12.15 -10.96 -2.74
CA ILE A 22 11.05 -10.75 -3.69
C ILE A 22 11.59 -10.56 -5.11
N LEU A 23 12.61 -9.72 -5.30
CA LEU A 23 13.20 -9.49 -6.61
C LEU A 23 13.88 -10.75 -7.17
N LYS A 24 14.52 -11.55 -6.31
CA LYS A 24 15.05 -12.88 -6.66
C LYS A 24 13.93 -13.86 -7.04
N SER A 25 12.77 -13.84 -6.37
CA SER A 25 11.63 -14.70 -6.75
C SER A 25 11.05 -14.35 -8.13
N PHE A 26 11.22 -13.10 -8.58
CA PHE A 26 10.91 -12.67 -9.93
C PHE A 26 12.10 -12.79 -10.93
N GLY A 27 13.20 -13.44 -10.53
CA GLY A 27 14.29 -13.82 -11.42
C GLY A 27 15.34 -12.73 -11.69
N ALA A 28 15.56 -11.81 -10.75
CA ALA A 28 16.70 -10.89 -10.78
C ALA A 28 18.03 -11.64 -10.56
N SER A 29 19.04 -11.36 -11.39
CA SER A 29 20.38 -11.98 -11.32
C SER A 29 21.41 -11.17 -10.53
N SER A 30 21.17 -9.87 -10.35
CA SER A 30 21.97 -8.94 -9.53
C SER A 30 21.16 -7.69 -9.20
N VAL A 31 21.38 -7.12 -8.01
CA VAL A 31 20.76 -5.87 -7.54
C VAL A 31 21.86 -4.81 -7.44
N THR A 32 21.69 -3.63 -8.06
CA THR A 32 22.67 -2.51 -8.05
C THR A 32 21.94 -1.20 -7.71
N SER A 33 22.61 -0.21 -7.09
CA SER A 33 22.00 1.03 -6.57
C SER A 33 22.47 2.32 -7.28
N PHE A 34 21.55 3.27 -7.56
CA PHE A 34 21.81 4.65 -8.08
C PHE A 34 20.64 5.66 -7.88
N ASP A 35 20.88 6.81 -7.24
CA ASP A 35 19.97 7.90 -6.77
C ASP A 35 18.76 8.37 -7.61
N ARG A 36 17.68 7.59 -7.78
CA ARG A 36 16.34 8.15 -8.15
C ARG A 36 15.19 7.61 -7.30
N ARG A 37 14.98 8.25 -6.15
CA ARG A 37 13.88 8.02 -5.19
C ARG A 37 12.64 8.81 -5.59
N ALA A 38 11.45 8.21 -5.46
CA ALA A 38 10.20 8.94 -5.30
C ALA A 38 9.78 8.83 -3.83
N GLU A 39 9.89 9.94 -3.08
CA GLU A 39 9.42 10.03 -1.70
C GLU A 39 7.88 10.02 -1.72
N LEU A 40 7.27 9.05 -1.05
CA LEU A 40 5.80 8.96 -0.97
C LEU A 40 5.23 9.68 0.26
N GLY A 41 6.09 10.16 1.17
CA GLY A 41 5.64 10.81 2.39
C GLY A 41 5.18 9.79 3.44
N HIS A 42 3.89 9.70 3.69
CA HIS A 42 3.30 8.84 4.73
C HIS A 42 2.19 7.96 4.15
N THR A 43 2.29 6.64 4.37
CA THR A 43 1.27 5.63 4.03
C THR A 43 0.74 4.98 5.31
N ASP A 44 0.79 3.66 5.49
CA ASP A 44 0.61 3.03 6.79
C ASP A 44 1.67 3.43 7.83
N THR A 45 2.85 3.88 7.38
CA THR A 45 3.93 4.50 8.18
C THR A 45 4.60 5.66 7.40
N SER A 46 5.46 6.43 8.08
CA SER A 46 6.23 7.51 7.45
C SER A 46 7.44 7.00 6.65
N HIS A 47 7.84 7.77 5.64
CA HIS A 47 9.02 7.56 4.78
C HIS A 47 8.92 6.40 3.80
N THR A 48 7.70 6.06 3.37
CA THR A 48 7.45 5.01 2.38
C THR A 48 8.12 5.34 1.05
N THR A 49 8.70 4.32 0.44
CA THR A 49 9.33 4.39 -0.87
C THR A 49 8.68 3.40 -1.83
N ALA A 50 8.68 3.77 -3.11
CA ALA A 50 8.36 2.84 -4.19
C ALA A 50 9.54 2.72 -5.16
N LEU A 51 9.70 1.54 -5.75
CA LEU A 51 10.65 1.29 -6.82
C LEU A 51 9.91 1.18 -8.14
N HIS A 52 10.45 1.82 -9.18
CA HIS A 52 9.93 1.73 -10.54
C HIS A 52 10.98 1.12 -11.46
N VAL A 53 10.58 0.12 -12.25
CA VAL A 53 11.40 -0.52 -13.28
C VAL A 53 10.76 -0.23 -14.65
N PRO A 54 11.11 0.91 -15.30
CA PRO A 54 10.42 1.37 -16.51
C PRO A 54 10.49 0.38 -17.68
N SER A 55 11.60 -0.35 -17.81
CA SER A 55 11.83 -1.31 -18.91
C SER A 55 10.76 -2.40 -19.00
N ILE A 56 10.09 -2.70 -17.89
CA ILE A 56 9.02 -3.68 -17.79
C ILE A 56 7.70 -3.09 -17.26
N GLY A 57 7.66 -1.79 -16.96
CA GLY A 57 6.51 -1.11 -16.37
C GLY A 57 6.08 -1.67 -15.01
N LEU A 58 7.04 -2.09 -14.18
CA LEU A 58 6.78 -2.64 -12.85
C LEU A 58 6.98 -1.55 -11.79
N VAL A 59 6.02 -1.41 -10.88
CA VAL A 59 6.20 -0.69 -9.62
C VAL A 59 6.13 -1.67 -8.45
N ILE A 60 7.07 -1.55 -7.51
CA ILE A 60 6.96 -2.17 -6.18
C ILE A 60 6.64 -1.06 -5.21
N SER A 61 5.43 -1.09 -4.66
CA SER A 61 4.83 0.10 -4.03
C SER A 61 5.30 0.38 -2.61
N GLY A 62 6.08 -0.54 -2.02
CA GLY A 62 6.13 -0.65 -0.55
C GLY A 62 4.71 -0.71 -0.01
N ASP A 63 4.46 0.01 1.07
CA ASP A 63 3.15 0.09 1.70
C ASP A 63 2.16 1.08 1.03
N GLY A 64 2.51 1.63 -0.13
CA GLY A 64 1.65 2.55 -0.87
C GLY A 64 0.42 1.89 -1.50
N VAL A 65 0.47 0.60 -1.83
CA VAL A 65 -0.64 -0.14 -2.47
C VAL A 65 -0.91 -1.43 -1.72
N TYR A 66 -2.19 -1.70 -1.48
CA TYR A 66 -2.69 -2.89 -0.77
C TYR A 66 -3.54 -3.75 -1.74
N ASN A 67 -3.44 -5.07 -1.62
CA ASN A 67 -4.16 -6.04 -2.46
C ASN A 67 -5.14 -6.88 -1.63
N ASN A 68 -6.44 -6.66 -1.79
CA ASN A 68 -7.50 -7.49 -1.19
C ASN A 68 -7.39 -7.69 0.34
N THR A 69 -6.82 -6.73 1.06
CA THR A 69 -6.69 -6.73 2.52
C THR A 69 -7.17 -5.39 3.09
N HIS A 70 -7.66 -5.40 4.32
CA HIS A 70 -8.02 -4.17 5.03
C HIS A 70 -6.75 -3.36 5.36
N LEU A 71 -6.76 -2.08 4.99
CA LEU A 71 -5.60 -1.20 5.19
C LEU A 71 -5.31 -0.99 6.68
N TYR A 72 -4.02 -0.98 7.04
CA TYR A 72 -3.59 -0.57 8.36
C TYR A 72 -3.65 0.95 8.47
N LEU A 73 -4.68 1.46 9.13
CA LEU A 73 -4.94 2.91 9.28
C LEU A 73 -4.95 3.34 10.76
N ALA A 74 -4.50 2.48 11.66
CA ALA A 74 -4.51 2.74 13.10
C ALA A 74 -3.61 3.91 13.51
N GLU A 75 -2.57 4.19 12.71
CA GLU A 75 -1.60 5.25 12.93
C GLU A 75 -1.78 6.44 11.97
N CYS A 76 -2.84 6.42 11.16
CA CYS A 76 -3.10 7.46 10.16
C CYS A 76 -4.17 8.44 10.64
N ASP A 77 -3.79 9.69 10.87
CA ASP A 77 -4.74 10.80 10.99
C ASP A 77 -5.28 11.25 9.61
N GLU A 78 -6.04 12.36 9.57
CA GLU A 78 -6.58 12.88 8.30
C GLU A 78 -5.49 13.35 7.33
N ALA A 79 -4.44 13.99 7.85
CA ALA A 79 -3.33 14.46 7.03
C ALA A 79 -2.52 13.29 6.46
N ALA A 80 -2.28 12.25 7.26
CA ALA A 80 -1.67 11.00 6.84
C ALA A 80 -2.46 10.32 5.70
N ARG A 81 -3.79 10.24 5.82
CA ARG A 81 -4.63 9.68 4.76
C ARG A 81 -4.59 10.52 3.48
N ALA A 82 -4.56 11.85 3.59
CA ALA A 82 -4.38 12.73 2.43
C ALA A 82 -2.99 12.55 1.78
N GLY A 83 -1.94 12.37 2.59
CA GLY A 83 -0.60 12.03 2.12
C GLY A 83 -0.56 10.71 1.35
N TRP A 84 -1.27 9.69 1.83
CA TRP A 84 -1.37 8.42 1.13
C TRP A 84 -2.12 8.56 -0.21
N LEU A 85 -3.18 9.36 -0.27
CA LEU A 85 -3.84 9.66 -1.57
C LEU A 85 -2.87 10.33 -2.56
N HIS A 86 -2.00 11.23 -2.10
CA HIS A 86 -0.97 11.83 -2.93
C HIS A 86 0.10 10.81 -3.37
N ALA A 87 0.51 9.90 -2.49
CA ALA A 87 1.42 8.80 -2.84
C ALA A 87 0.84 7.93 -3.97
N LEU A 88 -0.47 7.65 -3.93
CA LEU A 88 -1.16 6.92 -4.99
C LEU A 88 -1.16 7.70 -6.32
N ASP A 89 -1.30 9.04 -6.29
CA ASP A 89 -1.18 9.87 -7.50
C ASP A 89 0.21 9.75 -8.13
N ILE A 90 1.26 9.76 -7.31
CA ILE A 90 2.64 9.58 -7.78
C ILE A 90 2.79 8.20 -8.43
N ILE A 91 2.36 7.13 -7.76
CA ILE A 91 2.45 5.75 -8.29
C ILE A 91 1.68 5.60 -9.59
N GLU A 92 0.46 6.16 -9.67
CA GLU A 92 -0.38 6.12 -10.86
C GLU A 92 0.25 6.88 -12.04
N SER A 93 0.91 8.03 -11.77
CA SER A 93 1.60 8.82 -12.78
C SER A 93 2.81 8.13 -13.43
N LEU A 94 3.30 7.04 -12.85
CA LEU A 94 4.35 6.20 -13.43
C LEU A 94 3.82 5.25 -14.52
N GLU A 95 2.50 5.21 -14.72
CA GLU A 95 1.81 4.36 -15.70
C GLU A 95 2.21 2.86 -15.62
N PRO A 96 2.14 2.24 -14.42
CA PRO A 96 2.59 0.86 -14.25
C PRO A 96 1.73 -0.12 -15.04
N LYS A 97 2.39 -1.10 -15.66
CA LYS A 97 1.77 -2.31 -16.23
C LYS A 97 1.53 -3.38 -15.17
N ALA A 98 2.33 -3.38 -14.11
CA ALA A 98 2.17 -4.25 -12.95
C ALA A 98 2.59 -3.52 -11.66
N VAL A 99 1.91 -3.81 -10.56
CA VAL A 99 2.18 -3.28 -9.22
C VAL A 99 2.27 -4.41 -8.22
N VAL A 100 3.40 -4.53 -7.54
CA VAL A 100 3.55 -5.42 -6.38
C VAL A 100 3.16 -4.63 -5.14
N ALA A 101 2.01 -4.98 -4.57
CA ALA A 101 1.48 -4.43 -3.33
C ALA A 101 2.32 -4.88 -2.12
N GLY A 102 2.46 -4.02 -1.11
CA GLY A 102 3.20 -4.32 0.12
C GLY A 102 2.45 -5.31 1.03
N HIS A 103 1.12 -5.23 1.04
CA HIS A 103 0.25 -6.11 1.84
C HIS A 103 -0.86 -6.71 1.00
N GLY A 104 -1.21 -7.96 1.27
CA GLY A 104 -2.35 -8.58 0.62
C GLY A 104 -2.61 -10.03 1.00
N VAL A 105 -3.34 -10.71 0.12
CA VAL A 105 -3.62 -12.15 0.20
C VAL A 105 -2.36 -12.98 -0.05
N LEU A 106 -2.38 -14.26 0.33
CA LEU A 106 -1.23 -15.17 0.19
C LEU A 106 -0.85 -15.49 -1.26
N ASP A 107 -1.80 -15.39 -2.18
CA ASP A 107 -1.58 -15.57 -3.63
C ASP A 107 -2.04 -14.30 -4.37
N PRO A 108 -1.25 -13.21 -4.31
CA PRO A 108 -1.65 -11.91 -4.86
C PRO A 108 -1.35 -11.83 -6.36
N ASP A 109 -2.27 -11.26 -7.13
CA ASP A 109 -1.92 -10.75 -8.46
C ASP A 109 -1.21 -9.39 -8.38
N SER A 110 -0.65 -8.92 -9.50
CA SER A 110 0.08 -7.65 -9.58
C SER A 110 -0.61 -6.61 -10.47
N SER A 111 -1.94 -6.64 -10.53
CA SER A 111 -2.71 -5.75 -11.38
C SER A 111 -2.63 -4.29 -10.93
N PRO A 112 -2.38 -3.32 -11.84
CA PRO A 112 -2.40 -1.89 -11.51
C PRO A 112 -3.71 -1.40 -10.88
N ARG A 113 -4.83 -2.12 -11.10
CA ARG A 113 -6.13 -1.81 -10.47
C ARG A 113 -6.07 -1.65 -8.95
N HIS A 114 -5.13 -2.30 -8.27
CA HIS A 114 -4.97 -2.21 -6.82
C HIS A 114 -4.66 -0.78 -6.35
N ILE A 115 -4.09 0.07 -7.20
CA ILE A 115 -3.92 1.51 -6.90
C ILE A 115 -5.29 2.16 -6.67
N ALA A 116 -6.21 1.98 -7.62
CA ALA A 116 -7.57 2.53 -7.53
C ALA A 116 -8.38 1.90 -6.39
N GLU A 117 -8.24 0.59 -6.16
CA GLU A 117 -8.91 -0.10 -5.05
C GLU A 117 -8.39 0.33 -3.67
N THR A 118 -7.09 0.69 -3.57
CA THR A 118 -6.50 1.28 -2.35
C THR A 118 -7.04 2.69 -2.15
N ARG A 119 -7.09 3.49 -3.21
CA ARG A 119 -7.64 4.86 -3.20
C ARG A 119 -9.10 4.88 -2.74
N GLN A 120 -9.93 4.02 -3.33
CA GLN A 120 -11.36 3.93 -2.99
C GLN A 120 -11.55 3.54 -1.52
N TYR A 121 -10.74 2.62 -1.00
CA TYR A 121 -10.81 2.24 0.41
C TYR A 121 -10.52 3.41 1.34
N LEU A 122 -9.49 4.21 1.06
CA LEU A 122 -9.17 5.42 1.84
C LEU A 122 -10.31 6.43 1.83
N GLN A 123 -10.94 6.63 0.66
CA GLN A 123 -12.07 7.55 0.49
C GLN A 123 -13.32 7.05 1.24
N ASP A 124 -13.65 5.77 1.12
CA ASP A 124 -14.78 5.15 1.83
C ASP A 124 -14.56 5.15 3.34
N PHE A 125 -13.33 4.89 3.79
CA PHE A 125 -12.96 5.00 5.19
C PHE A 125 -13.22 6.42 5.70
N ALA A 126 -12.73 7.45 5.01
CA ALA A 126 -12.95 8.85 5.37
C ALA A 126 -14.45 9.23 5.36
N ALA A 127 -15.21 8.77 4.36
CA ALA A 127 -16.64 9.02 4.25
C ALA A 127 -17.47 8.29 5.33
N THR A 128 -16.96 7.18 5.85
CA THR A 128 -17.62 6.38 6.90
C THR A 128 -17.48 7.01 8.28
N ILE A 129 -16.41 7.79 8.52
CA ILE A 129 -16.18 8.46 9.80
C ILE A 129 -17.37 9.36 10.20
N PRO A 130 -17.83 10.37 9.44
CA PRO A 130 -18.87 11.28 9.91
C PRO A 130 -20.26 10.63 10.07
N VAL A 131 -20.50 9.48 9.44
CA VAL A 131 -21.83 8.82 9.40
C VAL A 131 -21.98 7.67 10.41
N THR A 132 -21.01 7.48 11.30
CA THR A 132 -21.01 6.45 12.34
C THR A 132 -20.61 7.06 13.69
N LYS A 133 -21.06 6.49 14.80
CA LYS A 133 -20.83 7.02 16.14
C LYS A 133 -19.90 6.16 16.97
N THR A 134 -20.03 4.84 16.87
CA THR A 134 -19.28 3.89 17.70
C THR A 134 -18.21 3.15 16.90
N VAL A 135 -17.24 2.57 17.61
CA VAL A 135 -16.24 1.67 17.01
C VAL A 135 -16.93 0.54 16.23
N MET A 136 -17.96 -0.09 16.81
CA MET A 136 -18.70 -1.18 16.19
C MET A 136 -19.46 -0.74 14.93
N GLU A 137 -20.18 0.39 14.98
CA GLU A 137 -20.90 0.92 13.82
C GLU A 137 -19.93 1.21 12.65
N PHE A 138 -18.77 1.80 12.94
CA PHE A 138 -17.74 2.05 11.94
C PHE A 138 -17.20 0.74 11.35
N TYR A 139 -16.82 -0.19 12.22
CA TYR A 139 -16.24 -1.48 11.86
C TYR A 139 -17.18 -2.31 10.98
N GLU A 140 -18.44 -2.47 11.40
CA GLU A 140 -19.46 -3.22 10.66
C GLU A 140 -19.77 -2.57 9.31
N LYS A 141 -19.83 -1.24 9.25
CA LYS A 141 -20.07 -0.52 7.99
C LYS A 141 -18.93 -0.74 6.98
N MET A 142 -17.68 -0.69 7.44
CA MET A 142 -16.53 -0.97 6.57
C MET A 142 -16.47 -2.45 6.15
N LEU A 143 -16.83 -3.39 7.02
CA LEU A 143 -16.97 -4.81 6.66
C LEU A 143 -18.09 -5.03 5.63
N CYS A 144 -19.19 -4.27 5.69
CA CYS A 144 -20.25 -4.35 4.70
C CYS A 144 -19.80 -3.86 3.31
N LEU A 145 -18.95 -2.82 3.26
CA LEU A 145 -18.38 -2.32 2.01
C LEU A 145 -17.34 -3.29 1.42
N TYR A 146 -16.57 -3.94 2.29
CA TYR A 146 -15.43 -4.78 1.90
C TYR A 146 -15.45 -6.17 2.57
N PRO A 147 -16.50 -6.99 2.35
CA PRO A 147 -16.71 -8.23 3.10
C PRO A 147 -15.68 -9.33 2.79
N ASN A 148 -15.00 -9.23 1.65
CA ASN A 148 -14.06 -10.25 1.18
C ASN A 148 -12.58 -9.86 1.37
N ARG A 149 -12.30 -8.69 1.96
CA ARG A 149 -10.92 -8.29 2.24
C ARG A 149 -10.40 -9.07 3.45
N VAL A 150 -9.17 -9.56 3.35
CA VAL A 150 -8.52 -10.26 4.48
C VAL A 150 -8.07 -9.25 5.54
N ASN A 151 -7.60 -9.78 6.68
CA ASN A 151 -7.11 -9.01 7.82
C ASN A 151 -8.11 -8.02 8.45
N PRO A 152 -9.29 -8.49 8.90
CA PRO A 152 -10.24 -7.66 9.64
C PRO A 152 -9.65 -7.06 10.94
N GLY A 153 -8.58 -7.65 11.49
CA GLY A 153 -7.86 -7.12 12.64
C GLY A 153 -7.28 -5.71 12.40
N SER A 154 -6.73 -5.45 11.21
CA SER A 154 -6.27 -4.10 10.83
C SER A 154 -7.41 -3.09 10.80
N LEU A 155 -8.57 -3.48 10.27
CA LEU A 155 -9.76 -2.62 10.28
C LEU A 155 -10.24 -2.37 11.72
N TRP A 156 -10.19 -3.35 12.60
CA TRP A 156 -10.56 -3.18 14.01
C TRP A 156 -9.65 -2.19 14.73
N ALA A 157 -8.34 -2.27 14.49
CA ALA A 157 -7.38 -1.31 15.03
C ALA A 157 -7.67 0.11 14.52
N ALA A 158 -7.93 0.26 13.22
CA ALA A 158 -8.29 1.54 12.61
C ALA A 158 -9.61 2.10 13.17
N ALA A 159 -10.63 1.26 13.37
CA ALA A 159 -11.92 1.67 13.93
C ALA A 159 -11.76 2.27 15.33
N LYS A 160 -10.94 1.64 16.19
CA LYS A 160 -10.62 2.16 17.53
C LYS A 160 -9.83 3.47 17.50
N ALA A 161 -9.01 3.69 16.46
CA ALA A 161 -8.25 4.92 16.32
C ALA A 161 -9.12 6.12 15.94
N VAL A 162 -10.20 5.91 15.18
CA VAL A 162 -11.05 6.99 14.66
C VAL A 162 -12.38 7.17 15.38
N LYS A 163 -12.69 6.32 16.38
CA LYS A 163 -13.91 6.40 17.17
C LYS A 163 -13.62 6.40 18.67
N PRO A 164 -14.41 7.15 19.46
CA PRO A 164 -14.32 7.07 20.90
C PRO A 164 -14.68 5.65 21.36
N SER A 165 -13.97 5.17 22.37
CA SER A 165 -14.27 3.92 23.08
C SER A 165 -15.56 4.02 23.88
#